data_AF-A0A960VAQ9-F1
#
_entry.id   AF-A0A960VAQ9-F1
#
_cell.length_a   1.000
_cell.length_b   1.000
_cell.length_c   1.000
_cell.angle_alpha   90.00
_cell.angle_beta   90.00
_cell.angle_gamma   90.00
#
_symmetry.space_group_name_H-M   'P 1'
#
loop_
_entity.id
_entity.type
_entity.pdbx_description
1 polymer ?
#
loop_
_entity_poly.entity_id
_entity_poly.type
_entity_poly.pdbx_seq_one_letter_code
_entity_poly.pdbx_strand_id
1 'polypeptide(L)'
;MSLENTKSLTHDATPSWSGFNYQGKIGLYVALDYIIKHYNDPDFDQYSIEYEWVEDFSIKKGEDYISIHQVKNKKDKNQSGYINAIV
;
A
#
# COMPACT_ATOMS: atom_id res chain seq x y z
N MET A 1 18.59 -43.92 -6.97
CA MET A 1 17.71 -43.64 -8.14
C MET A 1 16.29 -43.90 -7.68
N SER A 2 15.40 -42.95 -7.44
CA SER A 2 15.42 -41.48 -7.50
C SER A 2 14.40 -41.02 -6.44
N LEU A 3 14.87 -40.45 -5.34
CA LEU A 3 14.02 -39.70 -4.42
C LEU A 3 13.99 -38.27 -4.96
N GLU A 4 12.80 -37.80 -5.33
CA GLU A 4 12.24 -36.52 -4.89
C GLU A 4 11.07 -36.16 -5.81
N ASN A 5 9.90 -36.46 -5.26
CA ASN A 5 8.62 -35.82 -5.46
C ASN A 5 8.75 -34.39 -6.00
N THR A 6 8.54 -34.22 -7.31
CA THR A 6 8.42 -32.92 -7.98
C THR A 6 7.11 -32.26 -7.52
N LYS A 7 7.08 -31.84 -6.26
CA LYS A 7 6.00 -31.03 -5.70
C LYS A 7 6.04 -29.72 -6.47
N SER A 8 5.06 -29.53 -7.34
CA SER A 8 4.71 -28.30 -8.02
C SER A 8 5.18 -27.09 -7.21
N LEU A 9 6.14 -26.33 -7.74
CA LEU A 9 6.56 -25.05 -7.19
C LEU A 9 5.40 -24.05 -7.34
N THR A 10 4.40 -24.21 -6.46
CA THR A 10 3.75 -23.16 -5.68
C THR A 10 3.60 -21.81 -6.38
N HIS A 11 2.63 -21.70 -7.27
CA HIS A 11 1.83 -20.47 -7.41
C HIS A 11 0.85 -20.42 -6.22
N ASP A 12 1.35 -20.14 -5.03
CA ASP A 12 0.48 -19.86 -3.89
C ASP A 12 0.28 -18.34 -3.82
N ALA A 13 -0.97 -17.88 -3.78
CA ALA A 13 -1.33 -16.46 -3.71
C ALA A 13 -1.09 -15.85 -2.31
N THR A 14 -0.78 -16.68 -1.30
CA THR A 14 -0.54 -16.26 0.09
C THR A 14 0.47 -15.09 0.23
N PRO A 15 1.61 -15.04 -0.50
CA PRO A 15 2.52 -13.89 -0.47
C PRO A 15 1.85 -12.61 -0.97
N SER A 16 1.09 -12.69 -2.07
CA SER A 16 0.38 -11.54 -2.65
C SER A 16 -0.72 -11.03 -1.71
N TRP A 17 -1.50 -11.90 -1.09
CA TRP A 17 -2.49 -11.52 -0.07
C TRP A 17 -1.88 -10.86 1.16
N SER A 18 -0.69 -11.28 1.57
CA SER A 18 0.04 -10.60 2.65
C SER A 18 0.53 -9.21 2.23
N GLY A 19 0.90 -9.04 0.94
CA GLY A 19 1.26 -7.76 0.34
C GLY A 19 0.10 -6.77 0.31
N PHE A 20 -1.07 -7.18 -0.21
CA PHE A 20 -2.27 -6.34 -0.24
C PHE A 20 -2.71 -5.89 1.15
N ASN A 21 -2.63 -6.77 2.16
CA ASN A 21 -2.91 -6.39 3.54
C ASN A 21 -1.94 -5.35 4.09
N TYR A 22 -0.66 -5.43 3.73
CA TYR A 22 0.35 -4.45 4.15
C TYR A 22 0.12 -3.10 3.46
N GLN A 23 -0.10 -3.12 2.14
CA GLN A 23 -0.47 -1.95 1.34
C GLN A 23 -1.71 -1.25 1.88
N GLY A 24 -2.79 -1.98 2.16
CA GLY A 24 -4.01 -1.40 2.73
C GLY A 24 -3.79 -0.73 4.09
N LYS A 25 -2.92 -1.29 4.94
CA LYS A 25 -2.55 -0.65 6.22
C LYS A 25 -1.75 0.63 6.02
N ILE A 26 -0.82 0.64 5.07
CA ILE A 26 -0.04 1.83 4.73
C ILE A 26 -0.94 2.92 4.15
N GLY A 27 -1.79 2.58 3.18
CA GLY A 27 -2.74 3.51 2.59
C GLY A 27 -3.71 4.09 3.60
N LEU A 28 -4.23 3.28 4.53
CA LEU A 28 -5.07 3.78 5.63
C LEU A 28 -4.31 4.75 6.55
N TYR A 29 -3.07 4.44 6.91
CA TYR A 29 -2.24 5.33 7.71
C TYR A 29 -2.02 6.68 7.03
N VAL A 30 -1.67 6.68 5.74
CA VAL A 30 -1.48 7.90 4.94
C VAL A 30 -2.79 8.68 4.83
N ALA A 31 -3.91 8.02 4.60
CA ALA A 31 -5.22 8.67 4.57
C ALA A 31 -5.54 9.38 5.89
N LEU A 32 -5.33 8.73 7.04
CA LEU A 32 -5.55 9.35 8.36
C LEU A 32 -4.64 10.57 8.60
N ASP A 33 -3.36 10.48 8.21
CA ASP A 33 -2.42 11.61 8.30
C ASP A 33 -2.88 12.79 7.41
N TYR A 34 -3.37 12.51 6.20
CA TYR A 34 -3.97 13.52 5.33
C TYR A 34 -5.21 14.17 5.94
N ILE A 35 -6.11 13.37 6.55
CA ILE A 35 -7.29 13.89 7.24
C ILE A 35 -6.85 14.88 8.33
N ILE A 36 -5.90 14.50 9.18
CA ILE A 36 -5.42 15.35 10.28
C ILE A 36 -4.79 16.65 9.76
N LYS A 37 -4.05 16.59 8.65
CA LYS A 37 -3.37 17.77 8.07
C LYS A 37 -4.31 18.71 7.32
N HIS A 38 -5.38 18.17 6.73
CA HIS A 38 -6.21 18.90 5.76
C HIS A 38 -7.68 19.05 6.18
N TYR A 39 -8.10 18.65 7.38
CA TYR A 39 -9.52 18.71 7.80
C TYR A 39 -10.17 20.10 7.75
N ASN A 40 -9.39 21.17 7.74
CA ASN A 40 -9.88 22.55 7.60
C ASN A 40 -9.92 23.05 6.15
N ASP A 41 -9.52 22.25 5.15
CA ASP A 41 -9.65 22.59 3.74
C ASP A 41 -11.14 22.66 3.38
N PRO A 42 -11.66 23.77 2.83
CA PRO A 42 -13.06 23.87 2.41
C PRO A 42 -13.49 22.81 1.38
N ASP A 43 -12.54 22.31 0.59
CA ASP A 43 -12.75 21.30 -0.45
C ASP A 43 -12.28 19.91 0.02
N PHE A 44 -12.33 19.65 1.33
CA PHE A 44 -11.85 18.41 1.91
C PHE A 44 -12.55 17.16 1.37
N ASP A 45 -13.82 17.28 0.99
CA ASP A 45 -14.64 16.22 0.40
C ASP A 45 -14.17 15.77 -1.00
N GLN A 46 -13.33 16.57 -1.66
CA GLN A 46 -12.74 16.21 -2.94
C GLN A 46 -11.53 15.27 -2.80
N TYR A 47 -10.99 15.11 -1.59
CA TYR A 47 -9.87 14.20 -1.36
C TYR A 47 -10.34 12.75 -1.40
N SER A 48 -9.57 11.91 -2.08
CA SER A 48 -9.82 10.46 -2.12
C SER A 48 -8.50 9.68 -2.13
N ILE A 49 -8.59 8.42 -1.71
CA ILE A 49 -7.52 7.44 -1.87
C ILE A 49 -7.94 6.45 -2.96
N GLU A 50 -7.05 6.21 -3.92
CA GLU A 50 -7.26 5.28 -5.03
C GLU A 50 -6.23 4.16 -4.95
N TYR A 51 -6.69 2.91 -4.96
CA TYR A 51 -5.84 1.72 -4.93
C TYR A 51 -5.79 1.06 -6.31
N GLU A 52 -4.68 0.42 -6.66
CA GLU A 52 -4.55 -0.47 -7.83
C GLU A 52 -4.81 0.20 -9.20
N TRP A 53 -4.40 1.47 -9.37
CA TRP A 53 -4.55 2.17 -10.66
C TRP A 53 -3.22 2.54 -11.30
N VAL A 54 -2.54 3.58 -10.82
CA VAL A 54 -1.21 3.97 -11.33
C VAL A 54 -0.10 3.11 -10.73
N GLU A 55 -0.10 3.01 -9.41
CA GLU A 55 0.82 2.17 -8.60
C GLU A 55 -0.02 1.49 -7.50
N ASP A 56 0.58 1.14 -6.36
CA ASP A 56 -0.11 0.49 -5.25
C ASP A 56 -1.26 1.35 -4.69
N PHE A 57 -1.00 2.62 -4.37
CA PHE A 57 -2.08 3.58 -4.08
C PHE A 57 -1.69 5.03 -4.34
N SER A 58 -2.67 5.91 -4.41
CA SER A 58 -2.49 7.35 -4.58
C SER A 58 -3.49 8.16 -3.77
N ILE A 59 -3.12 9.40 -3.44
CA ILE A 59 -4.03 10.41 -2.89
C ILE A 59 -4.39 11.37 -4.02
N LYS A 60 -5.68 11.60 -4.22
CA LYS A 60 -6.23 12.49 -5.24
C LYS A 60 -7.01 13.64 -4.61
N LYS A 61 -7.15 14.74 -5.35
CA LYS A 61 -8.15 15.78 -5.10
C LYS A 61 -8.93 15.98 -6.41
N GLY A 62 -10.15 15.47 -6.47
CA GLY A 62 -10.85 15.32 -7.75
C GLY A 62 -10.09 14.40 -8.71
N GLU A 63 -9.79 14.89 -9.91
CA GLU A 63 -9.03 14.14 -10.94
C GLU A 63 -7.51 14.29 -10.79
N ASP A 64 -7.04 15.21 -9.95
CA ASP A 64 -5.60 15.49 -9.80
C ASP A 64 -4.95 14.55 -8.80
N TYR A 65 -3.81 13.96 -9.19
CA TYR A 65 -2.97 13.16 -8.30
C TYR A 65 -2.10 14.07 -7.44
N ILE A 66 -2.35 14.04 -6.13
CA ILE A 66 -1.58 14.80 -5.14
C ILE A 66 -0.31 14.05 -4.76
N SER A 67 -0.40 12.73 -4.60
CA SER A 67 0.75 11.87 -4.36
C SER A 67 0.47 10.44 -4.84
N ILE A 68 1.52 9.77 -5.33
CA ILE A 68 1.50 8.39 -5.82
C ILE A 68 2.50 7.62 -4.97
N HIS A 69 2.13 6.44 -4.49
CA HIS A 69 2.91 5.67 -3.51
C HIS A 69 3.10 4.24 -3.99
N GLN A 70 4.36 3.78 -3.99
CA GLN A 70 4.70 2.37 -4.17
C GLN A 70 5.15 1.75 -2.84
N VAL A 71 4.42 0.76 -2.35
CA VAL A 71 4.61 0.10 -1.07
C VAL A 71 5.55 -1.09 -1.17
N LYS A 72 6.65 -1.02 -0.43
CA LYS A 72 7.59 -2.15 -0.31
C LYS A 72 7.51 -2.76 1.09
N ASN A 73 7.00 -3.99 1.19
CA ASN A 73 7.04 -4.76 2.44
C ASN A 73 8.48 -5.28 2.68
N LYS A 74 9.32 -4.47 3.33
CA LYS A 74 10.65 -4.92 3.79
C LYS A 74 10.48 -5.79 5.03
N LYS A 75 11.15 -6.94 5.09
CA LYS A 75 11.09 -7.93 6.19
C LYS A 75 11.56 -7.41 7.56
N ASP A 76 11.94 -6.14 7.69
CA ASP A 76 12.51 -5.58 8.91
C ASP A 76 11.42 -5.13 9.90
N LYS A 77 11.42 -5.77 11.08
CA LYS A 77 10.44 -5.64 12.18
C LYS A 77 10.51 -4.29 12.94
N ASN A 78 10.86 -3.19 12.28
CA ASN A 78 10.97 -1.88 12.93
C ASN A 78 9.76 -1.00 12.56
N GLN A 79 9.11 -0.42 13.57
CA GLN A 79 7.97 0.52 13.41
C GLN A 79 8.34 1.78 12.61
N SER A 80 9.64 2.08 12.44
CA SER A 80 10.15 3.11 11.52
C SER A 80 10.11 2.70 10.04
N GLY A 81 9.69 1.47 9.72
CA GLY A 81 9.53 0.97 8.36
C GLY A 81 8.36 1.61 7.61
N TYR A 82 7.34 2.12 8.31
CA TYR A 82 6.13 2.70 7.70
C TYR A 82 6.44 3.98 6.90
N ILE A 83 7.30 4.86 7.43
CA ILE A 83 7.73 6.08 6.71
C ILE A 83 8.70 5.75 5.57
N ASN A 84 9.52 4.70 5.73
CA ASN A 84 10.48 4.26 4.70
C ASN A 84 9.88 3.32 3.63
N ALA A 85 8.61 2.92 3.80
CA ALA A 85 7.89 2.06 2.86
C ALA A 85 7.17 2.86 1.77
N ILE A 86 7.12 4.19 1.93
CA ILE A 86 6.68 5.14 0.92
C ILE A 86 7.93 5.53 0.11
N VAL A 87 7.97 5.12 -1.16
CA VAL A 87 8.95 5.56 -2.16
C VAL A 87 8.19 6.16 -3.32
#